data_AF-A0A5C5Q5S2-F1
#
_entry.id   AF-A0A5C5Q5S2-F1
#
_cell.length_a   1.000
_cell.length_b   1.000
_cell.length_c   1.000
_cell.angle_alpha   90.00
_cell.angle_beta   90.00
_cell.angle_gamma   90.00
#
_symmetry.space_group_name_H-M   'P 1'
#
loop_
_entity.id
_entity.type
_entity.pdbx_description
1 polymer ?
#
loop_
_entity_poly.entity_id
_entity_poly.type
_entity_poly.pdbx_seq_one_letter_code
_entity_poly.pdbx_strand_id
1 'polypeptide(L)'
;MNRFIVVCLLFVTVVLAGCASSPSPELRPYTAEETKELALEALSRRGLSFDEYQQQRAALIGQPQKQFGFDHQGEMNAEHSVTLKGRPS
;
A
#
# COMPACT_ATOMS: atom_id res chain seq x y z
N MET A 1 -24.76 42.53 15.03
CA MET A 1 -23.97 41.81 14.00
C MET A 1 -23.00 40.79 14.60
N ASN A 2 -22.13 41.15 15.55
CA ASN A 2 -21.15 40.21 16.13
C ASN A 2 -21.72 38.95 16.78
N ARG A 3 -22.91 39.01 17.40
CA ARG A 3 -23.52 37.83 18.05
C ARG A 3 -23.88 36.73 17.04
N PHE A 4 -24.37 37.09 15.86
CA PHE A 4 -24.67 36.13 14.79
C PHE A 4 -23.39 35.50 14.23
N ILE A 5 -22.33 36.30 14.07
CA ILE A 5 -21.02 35.81 13.62
C ILE A 5 -20.47 34.79 14.62
N VAL A 6 -20.54 35.07 15.93
CA VAL A 6 -20.09 34.14 16.98
C VAL A 6 -20.89 32.84 16.96
N VAL A 7 -22.22 32.92 16.79
CA VAL A 7 -23.08 31.72 16.71
C VAL A 7 -22.76 30.90 15.45
N CYS A 8 -22.61 31.53 14.29
CA CYS A 8 -22.22 30.85 13.07
C CYS A 8 -20.84 30.19 13.21
N LEU A 9 -19.87 30.89 13.81
CA LEU A 9 -18.53 30.36 14.03
C LEU A 9 -18.57 29.13 14.94
N LEU A 10 -19.32 29.20 16.05
CA LEU A 10 -19.51 28.06 16.94
C LEU A 10 -20.16 26.88 16.22
N PHE A 11 -21.19 27.13 15.42
CA PHE A 11 -21.88 26.08 14.67
C PHE A 11 -20.93 25.38 13.68
N VAL A 12 -20.14 26.15 12.94
CA VAL A 12 -19.12 25.62 12.02
C VAL A 12 -18.09 24.80 12.80
N THR A 13 -17.59 25.27 13.94
CA THR A 13 -16.62 24.51 14.74
C THR A 13 -17.17 23.18 15.26
N VAL A 14 -18.44 23.14 15.69
CA VAL A 14 -19.09 21.90 16.15
C VAL A 14 -19.24 20.89 15.01
N VAL A 15 -19.63 21.35 13.82
CA VAL A 15 -19.77 20.48 12.64
C VAL A 15 -18.40 19.93 12.20
N LEU A 16 -17.36 20.77 12.13
CA LEU A 16 -16.01 20.33 11.76
C LEU A 16 -15.43 19.36 12.79
N ALA A 17 -15.61 19.63 14.09
CA ALA A 17 -15.13 18.76 15.16
C ALA A 17 -15.84 17.39 15.12
N GLY A 18 -17.14 17.35 14.82
CA GLY A 18 -17.89 16.09 14.67
C GLY A 18 -17.43 15.24 13.48
N CYS A 19 -17.07 15.85 12.35
CA CYS A 19 -16.55 15.13 11.20
C CYS A 19 -15.09 14.66 11.37
N ALA A 20 -14.28 15.39 12.13
CA ALA A 20 -12.89 15.01 12.44
C ALA A 20 -12.80 14.02 13.60
N SER A 21 -13.80 14.00 14.49
CA SER A 21 -13.89 13.05 15.60
C SER A 21 -14.32 11.70 15.04
N SER A 22 -13.35 10.90 14.58
CA SER A 22 -13.57 9.47 14.44
C SER A 22 -14.14 8.96 15.77
N PRO A 23 -15.31 8.30 15.80
CA PRO A 23 -15.78 7.69 17.05
C PRO A 23 -14.62 6.86 17.57
N SER A 24 -14.23 7.13 18.83
CA SER A 24 -13.14 6.40 19.50
C SER A 24 -13.32 4.93 19.17
N PRO A 25 -12.35 4.30 18.47
CA PRO A 25 -12.51 2.94 17.99
C PRO A 25 -13.00 2.11 19.16
N GLU A 26 -14.10 1.38 18.98
CA GLU A 26 -14.48 0.38 19.97
C GLU A 26 -13.20 -0.43 20.23
N LEU A 27 -12.75 -0.48 21.49
CA LEU A 27 -11.42 -0.95 21.87
C LEU A 27 -11.32 -2.48 21.75
N ARG A 28 -11.86 -3.03 20.67
CA ARG A 28 -11.78 -4.43 20.31
C ARG A 28 -10.31 -4.69 19.95
N PRO A 29 -9.63 -5.59 20.67
CA PRO A 29 -8.29 -6.00 20.27
C PRO A 29 -8.40 -6.66 18.89
N TYR A 30 -7.56 -6.21 17.96
CA TYR A 30 -7.45 -6.86 16.65
C TYR A 30 -7.01 -8.31 16.82
N THR A 31 -7.61 -9.19 16.04
CA THR A 31 -7.15 -10.56 15.91
C THR A 31 -5.79 -10.60 15.23
N ALA A 32 -5.07 -11.72 15.35
CA ALA A 32 -3.78 -11.88 14.70
C ALA A 32 -3.88 -11.74 13.17
N GLU A 33 -4.97 -12.21 12.57
CA GLU A 33 -5.21 -12.11 11.13
C GLU A 33 -5.49 -10.67 10.69
N GLU A 34 -6.36 -9.94 11.41
CA GLU A 34 -6.63 -8.52 11.14
C GLU A 34 -5.36 -7.67 11.27
N THR A 35 -4.54 -7.96 12.28
CA THR A 35 -3.27 -7.26 12.49
C THR A 35 -2.28 -7.52 11.36
N LYS A 36 -2.24 -8.76 10.86
CA LYS A 36 -1.40 -9.16 9.73
C LYS A 36 -1.86 -8.51 8.43
N GLU A 37 -3.16 -8.50 8.16
CA GLU A 37 -3.74 -7.83 7.00
C GLU A 37 -3.47 -6.33 7.02
N LEU A 38 -3.67 -5.69 8.17
CA LEU A 38 -3.37 -4.28 8.37
C LEU A 38 -1.88 -3.97 8.14
N ALA A 39 -0.99 -4.83 8.64
CA ALA A 39 0.45 -4.68 8.43
C ALA A 39 0.85 -4.84 6.96
N LEU A 40 0.21 -5.77 6.23
CA LEU A 40 0.44 -5.97 4.79
C LEU A 40 -0.08 -4.79 3.96
N GLU A 41 -1.23 -4.21 4.32
CA GLU A 41 -1.74 -3.01 3.68
C GLU A 41 -0.85 -1.80 3.95
N ALA A 42 -0.41 -1.62 5.21
CA ALA A 42 0.51 -0.56 5.56
C ALA A 42 1.85 -0.71 4.81
N LEU A 43 2.30 -1.94 4.58
CA LEU A 43 3.50 -2.22 3.80
C LEU A 43 3.31 -1.92 2.31
N SER A 44 2.17 -2.29 1.70
CA SER A 44 1.91 -2.05 0.28
C SER A 44 1.80 -0.57 -0.09
N ARG A 45 1.40 0.27 0.87
CA ARG A 45 1.37 1.73 0.71
C ARG A 45 2.74 2.38 0.85
N ARG A 46 3.77 1.68 1.35
CA ARG A 46 5.14 2.20 1.42
C ARG A 46 5.79 2.03 0.05
N GLY A 47 6.25 3.12 -0.56
CA GLY A 47 6.99 3.12 -1.82
C GLY A 47 8.41 2.57 -1.67
N LEU A 48 8.55 1.32 -1.21
CA LEU A 48 9.81 0.62 -1.03
C LEU A 48 10.34 0.07 -2.36
N SER A 49 11.65 -0.16 -2.43
CA SER A 49 12.22 -0.95 -3.52
C SER A 49 11.68 -2.39 -3.47
N PHE A 50 11.72 -3.08 -4.60
CA PHE A 50 11.17 -4.44 -4.72
C PHE A 50 11.78 -5.39 -3.68
N ASP A 51 13.10 -5.38 -3.52
CA ASP A 51 13.79 -6.24 -2.56
C ASP A 51 13.34 -5.91 -1.13
N GLU A 52 13.39 -4.65 -0.71
CA GLU A 52 12.97 -4.24 0.64
C GLU A 52 11.52 -4.60 0.94
N TYR A 53 10.62 -4.44 -0.03
CA TYR A 53 9.22 -4.85 0.09
C TYR A 53 9.11 -6.36 0.30
N GLN A 54 9.83 -7.18 -0.47
CA GLN A 54 9.79 -8.64 -0.33
C GLN A 54 10.35 -9.11 1.01
N GLN A 55 11.44 -8.49 1.48
CA GLN A 55 12.03 -8.81 2.78
C GLN A 55 11.05 -8.52 3.92
N GLN A 56 10.46 -7.31 3.94
CA GLN A 56 9.50 -6.92 4.95
C GLN A 56 8.21 -7.76 4.88
N ARG A 57 7.74 -8.09 3.67
CA ARG A 57 6.57 -8.95 3.47
C ARG A 57 6.81 -10.38 3.97
N ALA A 58 7.99 -10.94 3.71
CA ALA A 58 8.35 -12.27 4.18
C ALA A 58 8.36 -12.34 5.72
N ALA A 59 8.91 -11.31 6.38
CA ALA A 59 8.88 -11.18 7.84
C ALA A 59 7.46 -11.15 8.41
N LEU A 60 6.52 -10.44 7.75
CA LEU A 60 5.11 -10.37 8.19
C LEU A 60 4.33 -11.67 8.00
N ILE A 61 4.68 -12.46 6.97
CA ILE A 61 3.99 -13.73 6.66
C ILE A 61 4.67 -14.92 7.36
N GLY A 62 5.83 -14.71 8.00
CA GLY A 62 6.64 -15.78 8.60
C GLY A 62 7.23 -16.73 7.57
N GLN A 63 7.30 -16.30 6.30
CA GLN A 63 7.91 -17.10 5.24
C GLN A 63 9.42 -16.86 5.24
N PRO A 64 10.23 -17.90 5.00
CA PRO A 64 11.66 -17.71 4.84
C PRO A 64 11.88 -16.72 3.69
N GLN A 65 12.70 -15.70 3.95
CA GLN A 65 13.04 -14.66 3.01
C GLN A 65 13.74 -15.28 1.80
N LYS A 66 12.95 -15.60 0.76
CA LYS A 66 13.47 -16.11 -0.49
C LYS A 66 14.25 -14.96 -1.12
N GLN A 67 15.56 -15.10 -1.25
CA GLN A 67 16.36 -14.17 -2.04
C GLN A 67 15.81 -14.24 -3.47
N PHE A 68 15.03 -13.23 -3.86
CA PHE A 68 14.69 -13.00 -5.25
C PHE A 68 15.95 -12.43 -5.91
N GLY A 69 16.94 -13.30 -6.13
CA GLY A 69 18.02 -12.97 -7.03
C GLY A 69 17.40 -12.84 -8.41
N PHE A 70 17.38 -11.64 -8.96
CA PHE A 70 17.32 -11.53 -10.41
C PHE A 70 18.57 -12.24 -10.91
N ASP A 71 18.41 -13.33 -11.66
CA ASP A 71 19.52 -13.90 -12.39
C ASP A 71 20.10 -12.74 -13.21
N HIS A 72 21.38 -12.40 -13.02
CA HIS A 72 22.06 -11.41 -13.88
C HIS A 72 22.09 -11.85 -15.35
N GLN A 73 21.55 -13.03 -15.67
CA GLN A 73 21.18 -13.48 -17.01
C GLN A 73 19.83 -12.94 -17.51
N GLY A 74 19.19 -12.00 -16.81
CA GLY A 74 18.04 -11.22 -17.28
C GLY A 74 18.37 -10.24 -18.40
N GLU A 75 19.43 -10.50 -19.15
CA GLU A 75 19.77 -9.77 -20.37
C GLU A 75 19.30 -10.60 -21.58
N MET A 76 18.38 -10.00 -22.34
CA MET A 76 18.13 -10.28 -23.76
C MET A 76 17.23 -11.48 -24.10
N ASN A 77 15.94 -11.21 -24.34
CA ASN A 77 15.17 -11.83 -25.42
C ASN A 77 14.07 -10.87 -25.92
N ALA A 78 14.44 -9.64 -26.29
CA ALA A 78 13.55 -8.74 -27.02
C ALA A 78 13.87 -8.65 -28.52
N GLU A 79 14.88 -9.39 -29.02
CA GLU A 79 15.35 -9.24 -30.41
C GLU A 79 15.51 -10.57 -31.18
N HIS A 80 14.86 -11.66 -30.78
CA HIS A 80 14.79 -12.82 -31.68
C HIS A 80 13.56 -12.71 -32.58
N SER A 81 13.58 -11.73 -33.50
CA SER A 81 12.74 -11.80 -34.69
C SER A 81 13.18 -13.04 -35.46
N VAL A 82 12.49 -14.17 -35.25
CA VAL A 82 12.68 -15.38 -36.05
C VAL A 82 12.39 -14.99 -37.50
N THR A 83 13.44 -14.76 -38.28
CA THR A 83 13.33 -14.68 -39.73
C THR A 83 12.93 -16.08 -40.20
N LEU A 84 11.63 -16.28 -40.40
CA LEU A 84 11.09 -17.48 -41.04
C LEU A 84 11.66 -17.56 -42.46
N LYS A 85 12.75 -18.32 -42.58
CA LYS A 85 13.44 -18.57 -43.84
C LYS A 85 12.52 -19.41 -44.73
N GLY A 86 11.81 -18.77 -45.67
CA GLY A 86 11.08 -19.51 -46.69
C GLY A 86 9.89 -18.85 -47.38
N ARG A 87 9.65 -17.54 -47.27
CA ARG A 87 8.62 -16.90 -48.11
C ARG A 87 9.26 -16.23 -49.33
N PRO A 88 9.09 -16.77 -50.56
CA PRO A 88 9.47 -16.04 -51.76
C PRO A 88 8.52 -14.84 -51.95
N SER A 89 9.13 -13.70 -52.32
CA SER A 89 8.48 -12.46 -52.76
C SER A 89 7.70 -12.66 -54.06
#